data_AF-A0A1D2RQ08-F1
#
_entry.id   AF-A0A1D2RQ08-F1
#
_cell.length_a   1.000
_cell.length_b   1.000
_cell.length_c   1.000
_cell.angle_alpha   90.00
_cell.angle_beta   90.00
_cell.angle_gamma   90.00
#
_symmetry.space_group_name_H-M   'P 1'
#
loop_
_entity.id
_entity.type
_entity.pdbx_description
1 polymer ?
#
loop_
_entity_poly.entity_id
_entity_poly.type
_entity_poly.pdbx_seq_one_letter_code
_entity_poly.pdbx_strand_id
1 'polypeptide(L)'
;MAEPRFSVCVYCGSRPGENPLFAEAAQAVGAWIGAQGGQLVYGGGRSGLMGLVAQATAQAGGRVVGVIPQSLVDKEHANHACDELHIVQTMHERKALMAERSHAFLALPGGIGT
;
A
#
# COMPACT_ATOMS: atom_id res chain seq x y z
N MET A 1 -6.34 -13.28 13.51
CA MET A 1 -6.78 -13.09 12.11
C MET A 1 -6.36 -14.32 11.31
N ALA A 2 -7.13 -14.71 10.30
CA ALA A 2 -6.71 -15.78 9.39
C ALA A 2 -5.46 -15.34 8.60
N GLU A 3 -4.60 -16.29 8.24
CA GLU A 3 -3.46 -16.00 7.35
C GLU A 3 -3.94 -15.55 5.97
N PRO A 4 -3.31 -14.52 5.37
CA PRO A 4 -3.65 -14.09 4.03
C PRO A 4 -3.29 -15.18 3.01
N ARG A 5 -4.15 -15.39 2.01
CA ARG A 5 -3.91 -16.39 0.94
C ARG A 5 -2.71 -16.07 0.07
N PHE A 6 -2.39 -14.78 -0.06
CA PHE A 6 -1.23 -14.26 -0.78
C PHE A 6 -0.95 -12.83 -0.31
N SER A 7 0.25 -12.34 -0.60
CA SER A 7 0.66 -10.95 -0.33
C SER A 7 1.15 -10.28 -1.61
N VAL A 8 0.63 -9.09 -1.91
CA VAL A 8 1.06 -8.28 -3.06
C VAL A 8 1.61 -6.96 -2.56
N CYS A 9 2.83 -6.64 -2.99
CA CYS A 9 3.40 -5.31 -2.86
C CYS A 9 2.83 -4.40 -3.94
N VAL A 10 2.23 -3.27 -3.58
CA VAL A 10 1.75 -2.26 -4.54
C VAL A 10 2.58 -0.99 -4.41
N TYR A 11 3.34 -0.68 -5.45
CA TYR A 11 3.97 0.62 -5.64
C TYR A 11 2.98 1.54 -6.36
N CYS A 12 2.72 2.71 -5.79
CA CYS A 12 1.78 3.69 -6.36
C CYS A 12 2.08 5.10 -5.87
N GLY A 13 1.55 6.10 -6.57
CA GLY A 13 1.76 7.52 -6.25
C GLY A 13 1.15 7.97 -4.91
N SER A 14 1.84 8.88 -4.22
CA SER A 14 1.31 9.63 -3.07
C SER A 14 0.29 10.71 -3.44
N ARG A 15 0.05 10.92 -4.73
CA ARG A 15 -0.93 11.86 -5.27
C ARG A 15 -1.90 11.10 -6.18
N PRO A 16 -3.17 11.54 -6.29
CA PRO A 16 -4.15 10.87 -7.15
C PRO A 16 -3.84 11.02 -8.65
N GLY A 17 -3.05 12.03 -9.03
CA GLY A 17 -2.86 12.41 -10.43
C GLY A 17 -4.04 13.21 -10.97
N GLU A 18 -4.03 13.51 -12.27
CA GLU A 18 -5.07 14.30 -12.94
C GLU A 18 -6.12 13.42 -13.64
N ASN A 19 -5.77 12.18 -13.99
CA ASN A 19 -6.67 11.26 -14.65
C ASN A 19 -7.46 10.45 -13.59
N PRO A 20 -8.80 10.55 -13.55
CA PRO A 20 -9.62 9.81 -12.57
C PRO A 20 -9.45 8.28 -12.67
N LEU A 21 -9.08 7.75 -13.85
CA LEU A 21 -8.83 6.32 -14.05
C LEU A 21 -7.70 5.77 -13.16
N PHE A 22 -6.79 6.62 -12.69
CA PHE A 22 -5.74 6.19 -11.75
C PHE A 22 -6.32 5.86 -10.38
N ALA A 23 -7.26 6.68 -9.89
CA ALA A 23 -7.95 6.45 -8.64
C ALA A 23 -8.84 5.20 -8.73
N GLU A 24 -9.59 5.06 -9.84
CA GLU A 24 -10.41 3.88 -10.11
C GLU A 24 -9.57 2.59 -10.13
N ALA A 25 -8.41 2.61 -10.79
CA ALA A 25 -7.50 1.47 -10.82
C ALA A 25 -6.98 1.11 -9.41
N ALA A 26 -6.58 2.11 -8.61
CA ALA A 26 -6.12 1.86 -7.23
C ALA A 26 -7.21 1.26 -6.34
N GLN A 27 -8.45 1.74 -6.47
CA GLN A 27 -9.60 1.19 -5.74
C GLN A 27 -9.93 -0.23 -6.19
N ALA A 28 -9.97 -0.48 -7.51
CA ALA A 28 -10.27 -1.79 -8.06
C ALA A 28 -9.23 -2.85 -7.64
N VAL A 29 -7.95 -2.48 -7.64
CA VAL A 29 -6.86 -3.36 -7.17
C VAL A 29 -7.01 -3.66 -5.69
N GLY A 30 -7.24 -2.65 -4.85
CA GLY A 30 -7.41 -2.86 -3.41
C GLY A 30 -8.62 -3.75 -3.10
N ALA A 31 -9.76 -3.46 -3.71
CA ALA A 31 -10.97 -4.25 -3.57
C ALA A 31 -10.76 -5.71 -4.00
N TRP A 32 -10.04 -5.94 -5.10
CA TRP A 32 -9.71 -7.28 -5.58
C TRP A 32 -8.80 -8.03 -4.59
N ILE A 33 -7.75 -7.39 -4.07
CA ILE A 33 -6.85 -7.99 -3.06
C ILE A 33 -7.66 -8.45 -1.86
N GLY A 34 -8.51 -7.59 -1.32
CA GLY A 34 -9.31 -7.92 -0.13
C GLY A 34 -10.36 -9.00 -0.39
N ALA A 35 -11.11 -8.90 -1.49
CA ALA A 35 -12.14 -9.88 -1.84
C ALA A 35 -11.57 -11.29 -2.07
N GLN A 36 -10.30 -11.42 -2.44
CA GLN A 36 -9.62 -12.71 -2.59
C GLN A 36 -9.00 -13.23 -1.29
N GLY A 37 -9.14 -12.53 -0.16
CA GLY A 37 -8.53 -12.87 1.12
C GLY A 37 -7.01 -12.64 1.14
N GLY A 38 -6.53 -11.66 0.39
CA GLY A 38 -5.12 -11.31 0.26
C GLY A 38 -4.65 -10.24 1.26
N GLN A 39 -3.35 -9.98 1.23
CA GLN A 39 -2.68 -8.91 1.95
C GLN A 39 -2.08 -7.90 0.99
N LEU A 40 -2.37 -6.62 1.22
CA LEU A 40 -1.67 -5.50 0.62
C LEU A 40 -0.43 -5.19 1.45
N VAL A 41 0.72 -5.11 0.78
CA VAL A 41 1.96 -4.52 1.31
C VAL A 41 2.23 -3.25 0.51
N TYR A 42 2.47 -2.11 1.17
CA TYR A 42 2.65 -0.85 0.46
C TYR A 42 3.45 0.18 1.26
N GLY A 43 3.58 1.40 0.69
CA GLY A 43 4.39 2.49 1.23
C GLY A 43 3.92 3.18 2.52
N GLY A 44 2.78 2.77 3.10
CA GLY A 44 2.33 3.25 4.42
C GLY A 44 1.78 4.67 4.49
N GLY A 45 1.67 5.39 3.36
CA GLY A 45 1.04 6.72 3.31
C GLY A 45 -0.49 6.65 3.25
N ARG A 46 -1.19 7.70 3.72
CA ARG A 46 -2.67 7.78 3.68
C ARG A 46 -3.22 8.67 2.56
N SER A 47 -2.35 9.24 1.73
CA SER A 47 -2.71 10.19 0.68
C SER A 47 -2.66 9.58 -0.72
N GLY A 48 -3.31 10.24 -1.69
CA GLY A 48 -3.29 9.85 -3.10
C GLY A 48 -3.73 8.40 -3.36
N LEU A 49 -3.08 7.75 -4.33
CA LEU A 49 -3.40 6.38 -4.71
C LEU A 49 -3.06 5.38 -3.60
N MET A 50 -2.01 5.65 -2.82
CA MET A 50 -1.64 4.89 -1.63
C MET A 50 -2.79 4.79 -0.62
N GLY A 51 -3.44 5.92 -0.31
CA GLY A 51 -4.60 5.92 0.58
C GLY A 51 -5.78 5.13 0.01
N LEU A 52 -6.05 5.29 -1.29
CA LEU A 52 -7.17 4.63 -1.97
C LEU A 52 -7.02 3.11 -2.01
N VAL A 53 -5.86 2.59 -2.40
CA VAL A 53 -5.62 1.13 -2.46
C VAL A 53 -5.67 0.51 -1.07
N ALA A 54 -5.12 1.19 -0.06
CA ALA A 54 -5.15 0.73 1.33
C ALA A 54 -6.59 0.69 1.88
N GLN A 55 -7.36 1.76 1.69
CA GLN A 55 -8.74 1.82 2.14
C GLN A 55 -9.62 0.78 1.44
N ALA A 56 -9.51 0.64 0.12
CA ALA A 56 -10.29 -0.34 -0.64
C ALA A 56 -9.96 -1.79 -0.23
N THR A 57 -8.69 -2.08 0.06
CA THR A 57 -8.29 -3.41 0.56
C THR A 57 -8.92 -3.72 1.90
N ALA A 58 -8.82 -2.80 2.86
CA ALA A 58 -9.39 -2.97 4.20
C ALA A 58 -10.92 -3.12 4.16
N GLN A 59 -11.60 -2.29 3.35
CA GLN A 59 -13.06 -2.35 3.18
C GLN A 59 -13.54 -3.68 2.58
N ALA A 60 -12.73 -4.30 1.72
CA ALA A 60 -13.02 -5.61 1.14
C ALA A 60 -12.61 -6.79 2.06
N GLY A 61 -12.16 -6.52 3.29
CA GLY A 61 -11.78 -7.55 4.28
C GLY A 61 -10.37 -8.10 4.10
N GLY A 62 -9.54 -7.47 3.27
CA GLY A 62 -8.13 -7.80 3.12
C GLY A 62 -7.28 -7.23 4.24
N ARG A 63 -6.08 -7.77 4.39
CA ARG A 63 -5.09 -7.29 5.36
C ARG A 63 -4.22 -6.19 4.76
N VAL A 64 -3.90 -5.14 5.51
CA VAL A 64 -3.11 -4.00 5.06
C VAL A 64 -1.86 -3.82 5.91
N VAL A 65 -0.69 -3.88 5.24
CA VAL A 65 0.63 -3.69 5.85
C VAL A 65 1.32 -2.50 5.21
N GLY A 66 1.49 -1.43 5.96
CA GLY A 66 2.28 -0.27 5.56
C GLY A 66 3.73 -0.36 6.00
N VAL A 67 4.66 0.06 5.14
CA VAL A 67 6.08 0.24 5.49
C VAL A 67 6.51 1.65 5.12
N ILE A 68 6.86 2.45 6.12
CA ILE A 68 7.17 3.88 5.96
C ILE A 68 8.46 4.22 6.72
N PRO A 69 9.41 4.96 6.12
CA PRO A 69 10.57 5.43 6.87
C PRO A 69 10.18 6.57 7.80
N GLN A 70 10.85 6.67 8.96
CA GLN A 70 10.60 7.70 9.96
C GLN A 70 10.60 9.13 9.37
N SER A 71 11.47 9.38 8.38
CA SER A 71 11.60 10.67 7.70
C SER A 71 10.41 11.06 6.82
N LEU A 72 9.50 10.14 6.52
CA LEU A 72 8.31 10.36 5.69
C LEU A 72 6.99 10.27 6.46
N VAL A 73 7.02 9.91 7.75
CA VAL A 73 5.80 9.76 8.58
C VAL A 73 4.90 11.00 8.50
N ASP A 74 5.47 12.19 8.71
CA ASP A 74 4.72 13.44 8.67
C ASP A 74 4.38 13.86 7.24
N LYS A 75 5.31 13.67 6.30
CA LYS A 75 5.17 14.14 4.90
C LYS A 75 4.11 13.35 4.12
N GLU A 76 4.06 12.04 4.32
CA GLU A 76 3.17 11.12 3.60
C GLU A 76 1.88 10.80 4.39
N HIS A 77 1.73 11.41 5.56
CA HIS A 77 0.64 11.17 6.52
C HIS A 77 0.48 9.67 6.79
N ALA A 78 1.36 9.13 7.64
CA ALA A 78 1.37 7.71 7.96
C ALA A 78 -0.03 7.14 8.24
N ASN A 79 -0.35 6.02 7.60
CA ASN A 79 -1.67 5.42 7.69
C ASN A 79 -1.79 4.54 8.94
N HIS A 80 -2.23 5.15 10.04
CA HIS A 80 -2.50 4.43 11.28
C HIS A 80 -3.77 3.56 11.26
N ALA A 81 -4.52 3.55 10.14
CA ALA A 81 -5.67 2.66 9.96
C ALA A 81 -5.30 1.30 9.32
N CYS A 82 -4.01 1.05 9.05
CA CYS A 82 -3.54 -0.27 8.61
C CYS A 82 -3.60 -1.30 9.75
N ASP A 83 -3.67 -2.59 9.41
CA ASP A 83 -3.52 -3.67 10.40
C ASP A 83 -2.11 -3.73 10.97
N GLU A 84 -1.11 -3.43 10.14
CA GLU A 84 0.28 -3.26 10.56
C GLU A 84 0.90 -2.02 9.90
N LEU A 85 1.66 -1.26 10.66
CA LEU A 85 2.46 -0.15 10.17
C LEU A 85 3.89 -0.28 10.70
N HIS A 86 4.82 -0.58 9.80
CA HIS A 86 6.25 -0.70 10.09
C HIS A 86 6.94 0.62 9.83
N ILE A 87 7.43 1.25 10.90
CA ILE A 87 8.25 2.46 10.80
C ILE A 87 9.72 2.04 10.79
N VAL A 88 10.41 2.31 9.68
CA VAL A 88 11.82 1.92 9.45
C VAL A 88 12.74 3.14 9.43
N GLN A 89 14.06 2.93 9.48
CA GLN A 89 15.02 4.05 9.52
C GLN A 89 15.43 4.50 8.12
N THR A 90 15.49 3.58 7.15
CA THR A 90 16.03 3.87 5.82
C THR A 90 15.10 3.47 4.68
N MET A 91 15.30 4.09 3.52
CA MET A 91 14.62 3.69 2.27
C MET A 91 15.02 2.28 1.81
N HIS A 92 16.21 1.79 2.19
CA HIS A 92 16.65 0.44 1.87
C HIS A 92 15.89 -0.59 2.70
N GLU A 93 15.79 -0.39 4.02
CA GLU A 93 14.95 -1.20 4.91
C GLU A 93 13.50 -1.22 4.45
N ARG A 94 12.97 -0.05 4.04
CA ARG A 94 11.61 0.07 3.51
C ARG A 94 11.38 -0.91 2.35
N LYS A 95 12.24 -0.85 1.33
CA LYS A 95 12.14 -1.72 0.15
C LYS A 95 12.37 -3.18 0.48
N ALA A 96 13.35 -3.49 1.33
CA ALA A 96 13.66 -4.85 1.76
C ALA A 96 12.46 -5.48 2.46
N LEU A 97 11.90 -4.81 3.47
CA LEU A 97 10.74 -5.33 4.21
C LEU A 97 9.49 -5.45 3.34
N MET A 98 9.26 -4.51 2.43
CA MET A 98 8.17 -4.62 1.45
C MET A 98 8.32 -5.85 0.55
N ALA A 99 9.54 -6.15 0.11
CA ALA A 99 9.83 -7.32 -0.71
C ALA A 99 9.73 -8.64 0.06
N GLU A 100 10.29 -8.69 1.27
CA GLU A 100 10.25 -9.87 2.15
C GLU A 100 8.82 -10.30 2.50
N ARG A 101 7.90 -9.33 2.62
CA ARG A 101 6.50 -9.59 2.99
C ARG A 101 5.57 -9.87 1.82
N SER A 102 6.10 -9.98 0.61
CA SER A 102 5.30 -10.03 -0.62
C SER A 102 5.68 -11.21 -1.51
N HIS A 103 4.67 -11.83 -2.13
CA HIS A 103 4.87 -12.89 -3.13
C HIS A 103 4.92 -12.33 -4.56
N ALA A 104 4.30 -11.17 -4.78
CA ALA A 104 4.24 -10.50 -6.06
C ALA A 104 4.31 -8.98 -5.91
N PHE A 105 4.60 -8.30 -7.01
CA PHE A 105 4.72 -6.84 -7.08
C PHE A 105 3.84 -6.29 -8.20
N LEU A 106 3.17 -5.17 -7.92
CA LEU A 106 2.36 -4.45 -8.88
C LEU A 106 2.73 -2.97 -8.84
N ALA A 107 2.98 -2.38 -10.00
CA ALA A 107 3.16 -0.94 -10.15
C ALA A 107 1.87 -0.33 -10.70
N LEU A 108 1.31 0.63 -9.97
CA LEU A 108 0.24 1.50 -10.43
C LEU A 108 0.81 2.84 -10.89
N PRO A 109 0.00 3.72 -11.51
CA PRO A 109 0.45 5.07 -11.85
C PRO A 109 1.12 5.78 -10.65
N GLY A 110 2.23 6.45 -10.92
CA GLY A 110 3.07 7.02 -9.89
C GLY A 110 4.23 7.84 -10.45
N GLY A 111 4.93 8.53 -9.56
CA GLY A 111 6.12 9.31 -9.91
C GLY A 111 7.40 8.48 -9.82
N ILE A 112 8.55 9.16 -9.76
CA ILE A 112 9.89 8.52 -9.76
C ILE A 112 10.15 7.50 -8.63
N GLY A 113 9.36 7.57 -7.54
CA GLY A 113 9.51 6.69 -6.38
C GLY A 113 8.68 5.41 -6.45
N THR A 114 7.81 5.29 -7.46
CA THR A 114 7.04 4.08 -7.79
C THR A 114 7.91 3.13 -8.60
#